data_AF-A0A970N3N4-F1
#
_entry.id   AF-A0A970N3N4-F1
#
_cell.length_a   1.000
_cell.length_b   1.000
_cell.length_c   1.000
_cell.angle_alpha   90.00
_cell.angle_beta   90.00
_cell.angle_gamma   90.00
#
_symmetry.space_group_name_H-M   'P 1'
#
loop_
_entity.id
_entity.type
_entity.pdbx_description
1 polymer ?
#
loop_
_entity_poly.entity_id
_entity_poly.type
_entity_poly.pdbx_seq_one_letter_code
_entity_poly.pdbx_strand_id
1 'polypeptide(L)'
;MIAIFLILTLSFMPRATAQTVIGDSSSETVSVKDVSSSFDQPDLEHNPVILREDISKRGEYEKHFLNDDGGFTAVSYHEPVHYQKADGSWGEIDNTLLEVTNEDGPKRYKNKDGLFDVSFAEYPGKDMVSIATKDGCQITFGPVLNKQEITVISDLSSSASSDSSEQTTESEKIAEHSV
;
A
#
# COMPACT_ATOMS: atom_id res chain seq x y z
N MET A 1 27.10 9.51 -27.05
CA MET A 1 27.54 8.63 -25.94
C MET A 1 28.52 9.41 -25.09
N ILE A 2 28.14 9.82 -23.89
CA ILE A 2 29.07 10.32 -22.87
C ILE A 2 28.70 9.57 -21.59
N ALA A 3 29.52 8.59 -21.24
CA ALA A 3 29.39 7.84 -20.00
C ALA A 3 29.99 8.66 -18.86
N ILE A 4 29.17 9.06 -17.89
CA ILE A 4 29.62 9.73 -16.67
C ILE A 4 29.82 8.64 -15.62
N PHE A 5 31.08 8.32 -15.32
CA PHE A 5 31.45 7.46 -14.19
C PHE A 5 31.39 8.30 -12.91
N LEU A 6 30.39 8.05 -12.06
CA LEU A 6 30.29 8.63 -10.72
C LEU A 6 31.14 7.80 -9.76
N ILE A 7 32.33 8.29 -9.40
CA ILE A 7 33.24 7.63 -8.45
C ILE A 7 32.87 8.08 -7.04
N LEU A 8 32.22 7.20 -6.27
CA LEU A 8 31.90 7.38 -4.85
C LEU A 8 33.16 7.07 -4.02
N THR A 9 33.85 8.11 -3.52
CA THR A 9 35.04 7.92 -2.67
C THR A 9 34.65 7.61 -1.23
N LEU A 10 34.91 6.38 -0.79
CA LEU A 10 34.76 5.91 0.58
C LEU A 10 35.95 6.41 1.43
N SER A 11 35.76 7.48 2.19
CA SER A 11 36.79 8.01 3.11
C SER A 11 36.90 7.13 4.36
N PHE A 12 37.98 6.33 4.43
CA PHE A 12 38.41 5.62 5.63
C PHE A 12 38.72 6.62 6.76
N MET A 13 38.06 6.49 7.91
CA MET A 13 38.49 7.15 9.14
C MET A 13 39.45 6.25 9.94
N PRO A 14 40.53 6.79 10.54
CA PRO A 14 41.47 6.00 11.32
C PRO A 14 40.87 5.59 12.67
N ARG A 15 40.94 4.29 12.96
CA ARG A 15 40.55 3.69 14.24
C ARG A 15 41.65 3.94 15.27
N ALA A 16 41.33 4.61 16.39
CA ALA A 16 42.26 4.87 17.47
C ALA A 16 42.69 3.55 18.15
N THR A 17 43.99 3.29 18.21
CA THR A 17 44.61 2.22 19.00
C THR A 17 45.10 2.79 20.33
N ALA A 18 44.58 2.28 21.45
CA ALA A 18 45.16 2.53 22.77
C ALA A 18 46.41 1.66 22.95
N GLN A 19 47.55 2.26 23.31
CA GLN A 19 48.74 1.55 23.77
C GLN A 19 48.83 1.65 25.30
N THR A 20 49.10 0.52 25.94
CA THR A 20 49.56 0.46 27.33
C THR A 20 51.07 0.61 27.36
N VAL A 21 51.59 1.49 28.20
CA VAL A 21 53.04 1.62 28.47
C VAL A 21 53.27 1.21 29.91
N ILE A 22 53.98 0.10 30.09
CA ILE A 22 54.56 -0.31 31.37
C ILE A 22 56.05 0.03 31.30
N GLY A 23 56.52 0.89 32.21
CA GLY A 23 57.95 1.23 32.35
C GLY A 23 58.17 2.22 33.50
N ASP A 24 59.04 1.82 34.42
CA ASP A 24 59.11 2.18 35.84
C ASP A 24 60.09 3.35 36.18
N SER A 25 60.06 3.78 37.46
CA SER A 25 61.02 4.59 38.24
C SER A 25 60.88 6.13 38.23
N SER A 26 60.24 6.72 39.26
CA SER A 26 60.88 7.08 40.55
C SER A 26 59.96 7.94 41.45
N SER A 27 59.71 7.43 42.66
CA SER A 27 59.46 8.12 43.95
C SER A 27 58.76 9.49 43.97
N GLU A 28 57.53 9.53 44.48
CA GLU A 28 57.25 10.20 45.76
C GLU A 28 55.92 9.72 46.37
N THR A 29 55.95 9.54 47.68
CA THR A 29 54.94 8.92 48.53
C THR A 29 53.92 9.94 49.05
N VAL A 30 52.62 9.69 48.88
CA VAL A 30 51.60 10.08 49.88
C VAL A 30 50.49 9.03 49.91
N SER A 31 50.44 8.28 51.02
CA SER A 31 49.31 7.43 51.39
C SER A 31 48.15 8.28 51.88
N VAL A 32 46.98 8.14 51.28
CA VAL A 32 45.70 8.44 51.93
C VAL A 32 44.75 7.26 51.75
N LYS A 33 44.25 6.82 52.90
CA LYS A 33 43.41 5.64 53.15
C LYS A 33 41.96 5.87 52.68
N ASP A 34 41.34 4.76 52.31
CA ASP A 34 39.91 4.46 52.39
C ASP A 34 38.93 5.43 51.72
N VAL A 35 38.63 5.16 50.45
CA VAL A 35 37.25 5.27 49.96
C VAL A 35 36.86 3.89 49.49
N SER A 36 36.00 3.25 50.27
CA SER A 36 35.22 2.08 49.88
C SER A 36 34.48 2.41 48.59
N SER A 37 35.04 2.04 47.45
CA SER A 37 34.36 2.10 46.16
C SER A 37 33.35 0.96 46.13
N SER A 38 32.16 1.21 46.68
CA SER A 38 30.96 0.57 46.17
C SER A 38 30.85 1.00 44.71
N PHE A 39 31.38 0.18 43.81
CA PHE A 39 30.95 0.20 42.42
C PHE A 39 29.50 -0.27 42.44
N ASP A 40 28.58 0.68 42.63
CA ASP A 40 27.19 0.49 42.26
C ASP A 40 27.21 0.14 40.77
N GLN A 41 27.01 -1.14 40.50
CA GLN A 41 26.81 -1.66 39.18
C GLN A 41 25.55 -0.96 38.63
N PRO A 42 25.62 -0.21 37.51
CA PRO A 42 24.40 0.29 36.91
C PRO A 42 23.65 -0.92 36.35
N ASP A 43 22.71 -1.41 37.15
CA ASP A 43 21.57 -2.19 36.67
C ASP A 43 20.68 -1.25 35.88
N LEU A 44 21.00 -1.07 34.60
CA LEU A 44 20.07 -0.53 33.61
C LEU A 44 20.32 -1.27 32.31
N GLU A 45 19.68 -2.43 32.15
CA GLU A 45 19.34 -2.92 30.81
C GLU A 45 18.38 -1.91 30.17
N HIS A 46 18.93 -0.81 29.64
CA HIS A 46 18.17 0.13 28.82
C HIS A 46 18.02 -0.47 27.43
N ASN A 47 16.86 -1.06 27.17
CA ASN A 47 16.53 -1.49 25.82
C ASN A 47 16.20 -0.25 24.98
N PRO A 48 16.92 -0.01 23.88
CA PRO A 48 16.73 1.18 23.06
C PRO A 48 15.30 1.25 22.52
N VAL A 49 14.73 2.46 22.55
CA VAL A 49 13.37 2.72 22.08
C VAL A 49 13.43 3.32 20.68
N ILE A 50 12.65 2.75 19.75
CA ILE A 50 12.52 3.27 18.39
C ILE A 50 11.84 4.65 18.42
N LEU A 51 12.50 5.66 17.85
CA LEU A 51 11.95 7.02 17.75
C LEU A 51 11.25 7.28 16.42
N ARG A 52 11.91 6.97 15.30
CA ARG A 52 11.40 7.25 13.94
C ARG A 52 12.09 6.40 12.90
N GLU A 53 11.46 6.26 11.74
CA GLU A 53 12.11 5.72 10.55
C GLU A 53 13.19 6.70 10.02
N ASP A 54 14.33 6.16 9.57
CA ASP A 54 15.33 6.89 8.80
C ASP A 54 15.13 6.64 7.29
N ILE A 55 14.38 7.54 6.66
CA ILE A 55 14.01 7.49 5.22
C ILE A 55 15.25 7.42 4.31
N SER A 56 16.39 7.96 4.74
CA SER A 56 17.64 7.94 3.95
C SER A 56 18.25 6.54 3.81
N LYS A 57 17.84 5.60 4.66
CA LYS A 57 18.30 4.21 4.71
C LYS A 57 17.22 3.22 4.26
N ARG A 58 16.25 3.68 3.48
CA ARG A 58 15.30 2.77 2.83
C ARG A 58 16.03 1.91 1.81
N GLY A 59 15.68 0.63 1.80
CA GLY A 59 16.01 -0.31 0.74
C GLY A 59 14.75 -1.02 0.28
N GLU A 60 14.80 -1.73 -0.85
CA GLU A 60 13.64 -2.41 -1.43
C GLU A 60 12.92 -3.32 -0.41
N TYR A 61 13.68 -4.04 0.42
CA TYR A 61 13.18 -5.06 1.34
C TYR A 61 13.37 -4.72 2.82
N GLU A 62 13.74 -3.48 3.16
CA GLU A 62 14.11 -3.15 4.54
C GLU A 62 13.76 -1.74 4.97
N LYS A 63 13.56 -1.60 6.27
CA LYS A 63 13.34 -0.33 6.97
C LYS A 63 14.35 -0.19 8.10
N HIS A 64 14.89 1.02 8.24
CA HIS A 64 15.79 1.39 9.32
C HIS A 64 15.11 2.41 10.22
N PHE A 65 15.26 2.23 11.52
CA PHE A 65 14.68 3.10 12.55
C PHE A 65 15.79 3.63 13.44
N LEU A 66 15.76 4.94 13.71
CA LEU A 66 16.65 5.58 14.68
C LEU A 66 16.11 5.35 16.09
N ASN A 67 16.99 4.92 16.98
CA ASN A 67 16.69 4.70 18.39
C ASN A 67 17.06 5.93 19.26
N ASP A 68 16.57 5.96 20.49
CA ASP A 68 16.83 7.03 21.47
C ASP A 68 18.28 7.12 21.95
N ASP A 69 19.01 6.00 21.92
CA ASP A 69 20.44 5.91 22.19
C ASP A 69 21.33 6.33 21.00
N GLY A 70 20.72 6.71 19.87
CA GLY A 70 21.42 7.09 18.63
C GLY A 70 21.82 5.90 17.74
N GLY A 71 21.56 4.66 18.17
CA GLY A 71 21.71 3.46 17.37
C GLY A 71 20.57 3.28 16.34
N PHE A 72 20.63 2.18 15.58
CA PHE A 72 19.61 1.85 14.58
C PHE A 72 19.06 0.44 14.76
N THR A 73 17.76 0.29 14.52
CA THR A 73 17.09 -1.01 14.37
C THR A 73 16.71 -1.21 12.90
N ALA A 74 17.08 -2.34 12.31
CA ALA A 74 16.70 -2.69 10.94
C ALA A 74 15.66 -3.82 10.93
N VAL A 75 14.67 -3.71 10.04
CA VAL A 75 13.65 -4.73 9.81
C VAL A 75 13.70 -5.13 8.35
N SER A 76 13.88 -6.42 8.09
CA SER A 76 13.89 -7.00 6.75
C SER A 76 12.58 -7.73 6.46
N TYR A 77 12.12 -7.63 5.22
CA TYR A 77 10.90 -8.24 4.70
C TYR A 77 11.25 -9.21 3.58
N HIS A 78 10.39 -10.19 3.32
CA HIS A 78 10.58 -11.16 2.24
C HIS A 78 10.08 -10.65 0.88
N GLU A 79 9.16 -9.68 0.89
CA GLU A 79 8.66 -8.96 -0.29
C GLU A 79 9.09 -7.49 -0.24
N PRO A 80 9.13 -6.79 -1.39
CA PRO A 80 9.43 -5.36 -1.43
C PRO A 80 8.43 -4.55 -0.61
N VAL A 81 8.94 -3.59 0.17
CA VAL A 81 8.15 -2.61 0.93
C VAL A 81 8.35 -1.18 0.43
N HIS A 82 9.39 -0.96 -0.38
CA HIS A 82 9.64 0.29 -1.07
C HIS A 82 9.75 0.06 -2.57
N TYR A 83 9.53 1.12 -3.35
CA TYR A 83 9.77 1.14 -4.78
C TYR A 83 10.70 2.31 -5.13
N GLN A 84 11.54 2.14 -6.14
CA GLN A 84 12.41 3.23 -6.59
C GLN A 84 11.62 4.17 -7.50
N LYS A 85 11.64 5.45 -7.18
CA LYS A 85 11.06 6.52 -8.00
C LYS A 85 12.00 6.86 -9.16
N ALA A 86 11.47 7.58 -10.15
CA ALA A 86 12.25 8.00 -11.32
C ALA A 86 13.47 8.88 -10.97
N ASP A 87 13.44 9.58 -9.83
CA ASP A 87 14.54 10.39 -9.32
C ASP A 87 15.58 9.58 -8.51
N GLY A 88 15.39 8.26 -8.40
CA GLY A 88 16.26 7.35 -7.65
C GLY A 88 15.93 7.26 -6.16
N SER A 89 15.01 8.07 -5.63
CA SER A 89 14.59 8.00 -4.23
C SER A 89 13.64 6.82 -3.96
N TRP A 90 13.55 6.41 -2.70
CA TRP A 90 12.67 5.29 -2.29
C TRP A 90 11.28 5.79 -1.84
N GLY A 91 10.25 5.38 -2.58
CA GLY A 91 8.85 5.53 -2.21
C GLY A 91 8.33 4.39 -1.33
N GLU A 92 7.33 4.67 -0.51
CA GLU A 92 6.63 3.68 0.31
C GLU A 92 5.56 2.96 -0.52
N ILE A 93 5.46 1.64 -0.39
CA ILE A 93 4.29 0.91 -0.92
C ILE A 93 3.15 1.06 0.10
N ASP A 94 2.26 2.03 -0.15
CA ASP A 94 1.16 2.39 0.76
C ASP A 94 -0.19 1.93 0.19
N ASN A 95 -0.60 0.74 0.59
CA ASN A 95 -1.86 0.11 0.20
C ASN A 95 -3.09 0.65 0.94
N THR A 96 -2.96 1.75 1.70
CA THR A 96 -4.12 2.42 2.31
C THR A 96 -5.03 2.90 1.20
N LEU A 97 -6.29 2.47 1.21
CA LEU A 97 -7.27 2.86 0.20
C LEU A 97 -7.91 4.19 0.55
N LEU A 98 -7.85 5.13 -0.38
CA LEU A 98 -8.47 6.45 -0.29
C LEU A 98 -9.64 6.53 -1.27
N GLU A 99 -10.76 7.09 -0.80
CA GLU A 99 -11.88 7.42 -1.68
C GLU A 99 -11.47 8.52 -2.66
N VAL A 100 -11.74 8.31 -3.95
CA VAL A 100 -11.52 9.26 -5.03
C VAL A 100 -12.79 9.36 -5.87
N THR A 101 -13.26 10.58 -6.03
CA THR A 101 -14.41 10.94 -6.87
C THR A 101 -13.93 11.87 -7.96
N ASN A 102 -13.97 11.41 -9.21
CA ASN A 102 -13.79 12.31 -10.35
C ASN A 102 -15.08 13.12 -10.53
N GLU A 103 -14.99 14.37 -10.99
CA GLU A 103 -16.07 15.36 -10.98
C GLU A 103 -17.44 14.86 -11.51
N ASP A 104 -17.44 13.91 -12.46
CA ASP A 104 -18.65 13.24 -12.99
C ASP A 104 -18.53 11.70 -13.02
N GLY A 105 -17.52 11.14 -12.35
CA GLY A 105 -17.18 9.71 -12.41
C GLY A 105 -17.78 8.89 -11.27
N PRO A 106 -17.91 7.55 -11.44
CA PRO A 106 -18.26 6.68 -10.33
C PRO A 106 -17.19 6.76 -9.24
N LYS A 107 -17.61 6.71 -7.98
CA LYS A 107 -16.70 6.65 -6.84
C LYS A 107 -15.77 5.45 -6.96
N ARG A 108 -14.49 5.67 -6.62
CA ARG A 108 -13.47 4.63 -6.56
C ARG A 108 -12.67 4.70 -5.26
N TYR A 109 -11.95 3.62 -4.97
CA TYR A 109 -10.97 3.53 -3.91
C TYR A 109 -9.60 3.26 -4.51
N LYS A 110 -8.61 4.11 -4.26
CA LYS A 110 -7.25 4.01 -4.82
C LYS A 110 -6.22 3.80 -3.72
N ASN A 111 -5.18 3.00 -3.95
CA ASN A 111 -4.03 2.97 -3.04
C ASN A 111 -3.38 4.36 -2.93
N LYS A 112 -2.89 4.69 -1.75
CA LYS A 112 -2.29 6.00 -1.46
C LYS A 112 -0.97 6.20 -2.20
N ASP A 113 -0.13 5.18 -2.26
CA ASP A 113 1.07 5.17 -3.09
C ASP A 113 1.55 3.73 -3.36
N GLY A 114 2.48 3.55 -4.29
CA GLY A 114 3.10 2.26 -4.56
C GLY A 114 3.63 2.12 -5.99
N LEU A 115 4.14 0.93 -6.28
CA LEU A 115 4.69 0.59 -7.60
C LEU A 115 3.63 0.67 -8.71
N PHE A 116 2.40 0.28 -8.38
CA PHE A 116 1.25 0.37 -9.27
C PHE A 116 0.19 1.31 -8.71
N ASP A 117 -0.52 1.97 -9.61
CA ASP A 117 -1.75 2.67 -9.31
C ASP A 117 -2.92 1.68 -9.39
N VAL A 118 -3.39 1.23 -8.24
CA VAL A 118 -4.48 0.26 -8.10
C VAL A 118 -5.74 0.99 -7.68
N SER A 119 -6.85 0.75 -8.37
CA SER A 119 -8.15 1.28 -7.95
C SER A 119 -9.30 0.32 -8.13
N PHE A 120 -10.27 0.41 -7.22
CA PHE A 120 -11.49 -0.38 -7.17
C PHE A 120 -12.70 0.52 -7.33
N ALA A 121 -13.68 0.13 -8.14
CA ALA A 121 -14.97 0.81 -8.21
C ALA A 121 -15.82 0.50 -6.96
N GLU A 122 -16.65 1.45 -6.51
CA GLU A 122 -17.61 1.23 -5.43
C GLU A 122 -18.65 0.15 -5.78
N TYR A 123 -19.00 0.04 -7.06
CA TYR A 123 -19.97 -0.93 -7.57
C TYR A 123 -19.39 -1.80 -8.69
N PRO A 124 -19.85 -3.06 -8.82
CA PRO A 124 -19.40 -3.96 -9.87
C PRO A 124 -19.80 -3.42 -11.25
N GLY A 125 -18.86 -3.50 -12.19
CA GLY A 125 -19.06 -3.09 -13.58
C GLY A 125 -17.87 -3.51 -14.42
N LYS A 126 -17.88 -3.17 -15.72
CA LYS A 126 -16.82 -3.54 -16.67
C LYS A 126 -15.42 -3.19 -16.16
N ASP A 127 -15.28 -2.04 -15.49
CA ASP A 127 -14.01 -1.49 -15.02
C ASP A 127 -13.91 -1.51 -13.48
N MET A 128 -14.22 -2.67 -12.89
CA MET A 128 -14.26 -2.86 -11.44
C MET A 128 -12.88 -2.67 -10.81
N VAL A 129 -11.85 -3.32 -11.36
CA VAL A 129 -10.47 -3.20 -10.90
C VAL A 129 -9.61 -2.66 -12.03
N SER A 130 -8.80 -1.65 -11.71
CA SER A 130 -7.80 -1.10 -12.61
C SER A 130 -6.45 -1.13 -11.93
N ILE A 131 -5.45 -1.67 -12.61
CA ILE A 131 -4.05 -1.66 -12.21
C ILE A 131 -3.29 -0.95 -13.33
N ALA A 132 -2.67 0.17 -13.01
CA ALA A 132 -1.87 0.94 -13.94
C ALA A 132 -0.42 1.03 -13.47
N THR A 133 0.53 0.93 -14.40
CA THR A 133 1.93 1.25 -14.17
C THR A 133 2.15 2.76 -14.29
N LYS A 134 3.21 3.28 -13.67
CA LYS A 134 3.54 4.71 -13.72
C LYS A 134 3.88 5.21 -15.14
N ASP A 135 4.24 4.32 -16.06
CA ASP A 135 4.51 4.60 -17.47
C ASP A 135 3.27 4.50 -18.38
N GLY A 136 2.09 4.22 -17.82
CA GLY A 136 0.81 4.33 -18.51
C GLY A 136 0.26 3.02 -19.11
N CYS A 137 0.89 1.87 -18.88
CA CYS A 137 0.26 0.59 -19.19
C CYS A 137 -0.85 0.29 -18.16
N GLN A 138 -1.98 -0.26 -18.61
CA GLN A 138 -3.12 -0.55 -17.74
C GLN A 138 -3.71 -1.92 -18.02
N ILE A 139 -4.04 -2.63 -16.94
CA ILE A 139 -4.89 -3.82 -16.96
C ILE A 139 -6.17 -3.50 -16.19
N THR A 140 -7.31 -3.79 -16.80
CA THR A 140 -8.62 -3.58 -16.19
C THR A 140 -9.45 -4.84 -16.32
N PHE A 141 -10.19 -5.18 -15.27
CA PHE A 141 -11.11 -6.31 -15.29
C PHE A 141 -12.36 -6.04 -14.45
N GLY A 142 -13.43 -6.75 -14.80
CA GLY A 142 -14.72 -6.65 -14.15
C GLY A 142 -15.63 -7.79 -14.58
N PRO A 143 -16.75 -8.00 -13.86
CA PRO A 143 -17.71 -9.03 -14.21
C PRO A 143 -18.34 -8.77 -15.58
N VAL A 144 -18.51 -9.84 -16.36
CA VAL A 144 -19.33 -9.83 -17.57
C VAL A 144 -20.75 -10.18 -17.15
N LEU A 145 -21.65 -9.20 -17.16
CA LEU A 145 -23.05 -9.42 -16.82
C LEU A 145 -23.80 -9.98 -18.04
N ASN A 146 -24.09 -11.28 -18.00
CA ASN A 146 -25.03 -11.88 -18.94
C ASN A 146 -26.46 -11.60 -18.44
N LYS A 147 -27.20 -10.75 -19.16
CA LYS A 147 -28.66 -10.65 -18.99
C LYS A 147 -29.28 -11.98 -19.41
N GLN A 148 -29.47 -12.92 -18.49
CA GLN A 148 -30.51 -13.92 -18.69
C GLN A 148 -31.83 -13.25 -18.32
N GLU A 149 -32.71 -13.06 -19.30
CA GLU A 149 -34.08 -12.69 -19.04
C GLU A 149 -34.73 -13.86 -18.28
N ILE A 150 -35.00 -13.67 -16.99
CA ILE A 150 -35.84 -14.57 -16.23
C ILE A 150 -37.25 -14.36 -16.74
N THR A 151 -37.70 -15.22 -17.66
CA THR A 151 -39.12 -15.32 -17.99
C THR A 151 -39.81 -15.92 -16.76
N VAL A 152 -40.43 -15.07 -15.95
CA VAL A 152 -41.35 -15.53 -14.90
C VAL A 152 -42.58 -16.08 -15.64
N ILE A 153 -42.68 -17.40 -15.75
CA ILE A 153 -43.87 -18.07 -16.25
C ILE A 153 -44.90 -18.04 -15.12
N SER A 154 -45.72 -16.99 -15.09
CA SER A 154 -46.84 -16.86 -14.18
C SER A 154 -48.08 -17.55 -14.76
N ASP A 155 -48.04 -18.88 -14.87
CA ASP A 155 -49.24 -19.66 -15.19
C ASP A 155 -49.48 -20.71 -14.12
N LEU A 156 -50.23 -20.34 -13.07
CA LEU A 156 -51.06 -21.28 -12.32
C LEU A 156 -52.16 -20.55 -11.52
N SER A 157 -53.23 -20.14 -12.21
CA SER A 157 -54.63 -20.44 -11.84
C SER A 157 -55.61 -19.64 -12.71
N SER A 158 -56.11 -20.25 -13.78
CA SER A 158 -57.40 -19.89 -14.35
C SER A 158 -58.29 -21.13 -14.34
N SER A 159 -59.02 -21.30 -13.24
CA SER A 159 -60.20 -22.18 -13.21
C SER A 159 -61.23 -21.61 -12.25
N ALA A 160 -62.09 -20.74 -12.76
CA ALA A 160 -63.50 -20.65 -12.38
C ALA A 160 -64.21 -19.70 -13.35
N SER A 161 -64.87 -20.29 -14.33
CA SER A 161 -65.89 -19.68 -15.17
C SER A 161 -67.11 -19.27 -14.34
N SER A 162 -67.58 -18.03 -14.50
CA SER A 162 -68.94 -17.49 -14.26
C SER A 162 -68.86 -16.01 -14.62
N ASP A 163 -69.79 -15.28 -15.22
CA ASP A 163 -71.08 -15.49 -15.90
C ASP A 163 -71.51 -14.06 -16.39
N SER A 164 -72.26 -13.97 -17.49
CA SER A 164 -72.99 -12.78 -18.01
C SER A 164 -72.16 -11.57 -18.47
N SER A 165 -72.49 -10.77 -19.49
CA SER A 165 -73.75 -10.49 -20.18
C SER A 165 -73.45 -9.83 -21.54
N GLU A 166 -74.48 -9.83 -22.39
CA GLU A 166 -74.59 -9.34 -23.76
C GLU A 166 -74.15 -7.88 -24.00
N GLN A 167 -73.58 -7.59 -25.17
CA GLN A 167 -74.07 -6.45 -25.97
C GLN A 167 -73.81 -6.64 -27.47
N THR A 168 -74.91 -6.50 -28.20
CA THR A 168 -75.07 -6.42 -29.65
C THR A 168 -74.32 -5.23 -30.26
N THR A 169 -73.89 -5.36 -31.52
CA THR A 169 -74.08 -4.32 -32.55
C THR A 169 -73.83 -4.88 -33.95
N GLU A 170 -74.84 -4.69 -34.79
CA GLU A 170 -74.86 -4.91 -36.23
C GLU A 170 -73.99 -3.91 -37.00
N SER A 171 -73.42 -4.41 -38.10
CA SER A 171 -73.32 -3.78 -39.43
C SER A 171 -72.53 -2.48 -39.63
N GLU A 172 -71.40 -2.58 -40.35
CA GLU A 172 -71.07 -1.60 -41.39
C GLU A 172 -70.42 -2.24 -42.64
N LYS A 173 -71.28 -2.43 -43.65
CA LYS A 173 -71.12 -2.28 -45.10
C LYS A 173 -69.69 -2.13 -45.67
N ILE A 174 -69.23 -3.17 -46.37
CA ILE A 174 -68.13 -3.10 -47.35
C ILE A 174 -68.70 -2.54 -48.65
N ALA A 175 -68.14 -1.41 -49.10
CA ALA A 175 -68.19 -0.98 -50.48
C ALA A 175 -66.83 -1.26 -51.13
N GLU A 176 -66.90 -1.61 -52.42
CA GLU A 176 -65.87 -1.51 -53.47
C GLU A 176 -65.28 -2.81 -54.06
N HIS A 177 -65.08 -2.69 -55.39
CA HIS A 177 -64.49 -3.60 -56.40
C HIS A 177 -65.42 -4.68 -57.00
N SER A 178 -65.55 -4.83 -58.31
CA SER A 178 -64.88 -4.24 -59.49
C SER A 178 -65.75 -4.45 -60.72
N VAL A 179 -65.52 -3.64 -61.76
CA VAL A 179 -65.73 -3.98 -63.18
C VAL A 179 -64.94 -5.23 -63.53
#